data_AF-A0A6B0XFJ4-F1
#
_entry.id   AF-A0A6B0XFJ4-F1
#
_cell.length_a   1.000
_cell.length_b   1.000
_cell.length_c   1.000
_cell.angle_alpha   90.00
_cell.angle_beta   90.00
_cell.angle_gamma   90.00
#
_symmetry.space_group_name_H-M   'P 1'
#
loop_
_entity.id
_entity.type
_entity.pdbx_description
1 polymer ?
#
loop_
_entity_poly.entity_id
_entity_poly.type
_entity_poly.pdbx_seq_one_letter_code
_entity_poly.pdbx_strand_id
1 'polypeptide(L)'
;MAKIKVNKPEAARRQIDAAIRMLFSGEDPVAVHTLAMASFRVLRDLAKHTESPTESLIDSIIRPEKKTKLWKHINSLSNFLKHADNDPYEIHDPVGEEINDVVLLLACQYYQDLGYQHTHEMSTLITWCMVLYPEFLLPDTNPQLREMVEALDADRNLPRKEKLARGLQLLCSARRM
;
A
#
# COMPACT_ATOMS: atom_id res chain seq x y z
N MET A 1 -18.98 -26.25 12.70
CA MET A 1 -18.05 -25.10 12.65
C MET A 1 -17.69 -24.83 11.20
N ALA A 2 -17.76 -23.58 10.74
CA ALA A 2 -17.26 -23.20 9.42
C ALA A 2 -15.71 -23.34 9.38
N LYS A 3 -15.15 -23.82 8.27
CA LYS A 3 -13.69 -23.96 8.06
C LYS A 3 -13.26 -23.10 6.87
N ILE A 4 -12.10 -22.46 6.97
CA ILE A 4 -11.50 -21.68 5.88
C ILE A 4 -10.31 -22.46 5.32
N LYS A 5 -10.24 -22.60 3.99
CA LYS A 5 -9.06 -23.09 3.27
C LYS A 5 -8.55 -21.94 2.39
N VAL A 6 -7.29 -21.56 2.57
CA VAL A 6 -6.68 -20.42 1.89
C VAL A 6 -5.18 -20.65 1.76
N ASN A 7 -4.58 -20.27 0.63
CA ASN A 7 -3.13 -20.29 0.46
C ASN A 7 -2.53 -18.89 0.74
N LYS A 8 -1.19 -18.76 0.76
CA LYS A 8 -0.52 -17.49 1.11
C LYS A 8 -0.89 -16.33 0.17
N PRO A 9 -0.79 -16.45 -1.18
CA PRO A 9 -1.19 -15.36 -2.09
C PRO A 9 -2.66 -14.97 -1.93
N GLU A 10 -3.55 -15.94 -1.78
CA GLU A 10 -4.98 -15.68 -1.61
C GLU A 10 -5.27 -14.97 -0.29
N ALA A 11 -4.61 -15.37 0.80
CA ALA A 11 -4.72 -14.70 2.09
C ALA A 11 -4.24 -13.24 2.01
N ALA A 12 -3.09 -13.02 1.37
CA ALA A 12 -2.54 -11.68 1.17
C ALA A 12 -3.47 -10.80 0.32
N ARG A 13 -4.00 -11.32 -0.80
CA ARG A 13 -4.99 -10.60 -1.63
C ARG A 13 -6.20 -10.15 -0.81
N ARG A 14 -6.79 -11.07 -0.03
CA ARG A 14 -7.96 -10.76 0.81
C ARG A 14 -7.63 -9.69 1.87
N GLN A 15 -6.43 -9.71 2.43
CA GLN A 15 -5.95 -8.71 3.38
C GLN A 15 -5.71 -7.34 2.73
N ILE A 16 -5.13 -7.28 1.53
CA ILE A 16 -4.98 -6.04 0.76
C ILE A 16 -6.34 -5.42 0.45
N ASP A 17 -7.25 -6.21 -0.13
CA ASP A 17 -8.59 -5.71 -0.49
C ASP A 17 -9.36 -5.20 0.73
N ALA A 18 -9.22 -5.87 1.88
CA ALA A 18 -9.81 -5.42 3.15
C ALA A 18 -9.18 -4.12 3.65
N ALA A 19 -7.85 -4.05 3.68
CA ALA A 19 -7.13 -2.86 4.14
C ALA A 19 -7.42 -1.64 3.27
N ILE A 20 -7.52 -1.79 1.94
CA ILE A 20 -7.88 -0.70 1.02
C ILE A 20 -9.31 -0.20 1.28
N ARG A 21 -10.26 -1.12 1.50
CA ARG A 21 -11.63 -0.73 1.87
C ARG A 21 -11.66 0.07 3.17
N MET A 22 -10.93 -0.39 4.18
CA MET A 22 -10.83 0.28 5.48
C MET A 22 -10.17 1.65 5.34
N LEU A 23 -9.06 1.74 4.60
CA LEU A 23 -8.35 2.99 4.30
C LEU A 23 -9.30 4.03 3.69
N PHE A 24 -9.97 3.70 2.59
CA PHE A 24 -10.85 4.65 1.91
C PHE A 24 -12.12 4.97 2.70
N SER A 25 -12.55 4.07 3.58
CA SER A 25 -13.66 4.35 4.50
C SER A 25 -13.24 5.24 5.69
N GLY A 26 -11.96 5.61 5.80
CA GLY A 26 -11.43 6.39 6.90
C GLY A 26 -11.49 5.64 8.24
N GLU A 27 -11.38 4.31 8.20
CA GLU A 27 -11.31 3.48 9.41
C GLU A 27 -10.00 3.68 10.17
N ASP A 28 -9.88 3.01 11.33
CA ASP A 28 -8.74 3.12 12.22
C ASP A 28 -7.39 2.82 11.50
N PRO A 29 -6.44 3.78 11.46
CA PRO A 29 -5.18 3.61 10.75
C PRO A 29 -4.28 2.49 11.30
N VAL A 30 -4.40 2.12 12.57
CA VAL A 30 -3.63 1.01 13.19
C VAL A 30 -4.15 -0.33 12.69
N ALA A 31 -5.48 -0.46 12.58
CA ALA A 31 -6.10 -1.65 12.01
C ALA A 31 -5.76 -1.80 10.52
N VAL A 32 -5.81 -0.71 9.75
CA VAL A 32 -5.36 -0.67 8.34
C VAL A 32 -3.90 -1.11 8.24
N HIS A 33 -3.02 -0.51 9.06
CA HIS A 33 -1.59 -0.82 9.05
C HIS A 33 -1.31 -2.29 9.31
N THR A 34 -2.05 -2.90 10.23
CA THR A 34 -1.90 -4.31 10.61
C THR A 34 -2.13 -5.23 9.40
N LEU A 35 -3.24 -5.03 8.66
CA LEU A 35 -3.55 -5.82 7.48
C LEU A 35 -2.61 -5.50 6.30
N ALA A 36 -2.28 -4.22 6.10
CA ALA A 36 -1.34 -3.78 5.08
C ALA A 36 0.02 -4.45 5.26
N MET A 37 0.59 -4.38 6.47
CA MET A 37 1.91 -4.95 6.75
C MET A 37 1.92 -6.49 6.74
N ALA A 38 0.85 -7.14 7.18
CA ALA A 38 0.73 -8.59 7.10
C ALA A 38 0.78 -9.06 5.63
N SER A 39 -0.01 -8.43 4.76
CA SER A 39 -0.08 -8.80 3.35
C SER A 39 1.20 -8.45 2.59
N PHE A 40 1.76 -7.26 2.82
CA PHE A 40 3.05 -6.82 2.29
C PHE A 40 4.17 -7.82 2.63
N ARG A 41 4.29 -8.23 3.90
CA ARG A 41 5.35 -9.18 4.32
C ARG A 41 5.23 -10.52 3.60
N VAL A 42 4.01 -11.06 3.51
CA VAL A 42 3.77 -12.34 2.82
C VAL A 42 4.20 -12.25 1.35
N LEU A 43 3.79 -11.19 0.65
CA LEU A 43 4.06 -11.06 -0.78
C LEU A 43 5.52 -10.77 -1.09
N ARG A 44 6.16 -9.87 -0.32
CA ARG A 44 7.59 -9.62 -0.46
C ARG A 44 8.41 -10.88 -0.19
N ASP A 45 8.06 -11.66 0.83
CA ASP A 45 8.78 -12.91 1.12
C ASP A 45 8.61 -13.96 0.02
N LEU A 46 7.43 -14.03 -0.62
CA LEU A 46 7.22 -14.88 -1.79
C LEU A 46 8.01 -14.38 -3.01
N ALA A 47 8.07 -13.06 -3.23
CA ALA A 47 8.74 -12.45 -4.38
C ALA A 47 10.27 -12.54 -4.31
N LYS A 48 10.87 -12.82 -3.13
CA LYS A 48 12.31 -13.12 -3.00
C LYS A 48 12.78 -14.31 -3.84
N HIS A 49 11.85 -15.18 -4.24
CA HIS A 49 12.13 -16.37 -5.03
C HIS A 49 11.84 -16.17 -6.53
N THR A 50 11.54 -14.93 -6.95
CA THR A 50 11.22 -14.58 -8.33
C THR A 50 12.03 -13.35 -8.76
N GLU A 51 12.11 -13.10 -10.06
CA GLU A 51 12.56 -11.79 -10.55
C GLU A 51 11.47 -10.77 -10.19
N SER A 52 11.81 -9.80 -9.33
CA SER A 52 10.90 -8.75 -8.88
C SER A 52 11.31 -7.42 -9.50
N PRO A 53 10.54 -6.91 -10.49
CA PRO A 53 10.67 -5.54 -10.97
C PRO A 53 10.60 -4.52 -9.84
N THR A 54 9.77 -4.77 -8.81
CA THR A 54 9.65 -3.88 -7.64
C THR A 54 10.94 -3.78 -6.84
N GLU A 55 11.58 -4.90 -6.49
CA GLU A 55 12.88 -4.87 -5.80
C GLU A 55 13.94 -4.18 -6.65
N SER A 56 13.99 -4.49 -7.95
CA SER A 56 14.94 -3.88 -8.88
C SER A 56 14.78 -2.36 -8.96
N LEU A 57 13.53 -1.88 -8.99
CA LEU A 57 13.20 -0.46 -8.96
C LEU A 57 13.66 0.19 -7.64
N ILE A 58 13.34 -0.42 -6.50
CA ILE A 58 13.76 0.07 -5.18
C ILE A 58 15.29 0.16 -5.10
N ASP A 59 16.01 -0.85 -5.60
CA ASP A 59 17.47 -0.88 -5.60
C ASP A 59 18.09 0.17 -6.53
N SER A 60 17.43 0.50 -7.64
CA SER A 60 17.92 1.51 -8.58
C SER A 60 17.70 2.95 -8.09
N ILE A 61 16.62 3.21 -7.35
CA ILE A 61 16.23 4.56 -6.92
C ILE A 61 16.78 4.89 -5.53
N ILE A 62 16.93 3.89 -4.65
CA ILE A 62 17.31 4.11 -3.25
C ILE A 62 18.72 3.61 -2.99
N ARG A 63 19.60 4.55 -2.61
CA ARG A 63 20.97 4.22 -2.18
C ARG A 63 20.94 3.13 -1.08
N PRO A 64 21.83 2.13 -1.11
CA PRO A 64 21.82 1.01 -0.16
C PRO A 64 21.76 1.45 1.31
N GLU A 65 22.50 2.50 1.66
CA GLU A 65 22.55 3.08 3.02
C GLU A 65 21.20 3.64 3.50
N LYS A 66 20.34 4.07 2.56
CA LYS A 66 19.01 4.63 2.83
C LYS A 66 17.93 3.54 2.78
N LYS A 67 18.14 2.43 2.07
CA LYS A 67 17.22 1.28 2.02
C LYS A 67 16.98 0.70 3.41
N THR A 68 18.02 0.55 4.23
CA THR A 68 17.89 0.10 5.62
C THR A 68 17.02 1.05 6.46
N LYS A 69 17.17 2.37 6.29
CA LYS A 69 16.36 3.36 7.02
C LYS A 69 14.90 3.31 6.60
N LEU A 70 14.63 3.20 5.29
CA LEU A 70 13.28 3.03 4.76
C LEU A 70 12.61 1.79 5.34
N TRP A 71 13.28 0.63 5.27
CA TRP A 71 12.72 -0.60 5.82
C TRP A 71 12.54 -0.55 7.33
N LYS A 72 13.45 0.09 8.06
CA LYS A 72 13.28 0.29 9.50
C LYS A 72 12.02 1.11 9.78
N HIS A 73 11.78 2.18 9.03
CA HIS A 73 10.60 3.02 9.17
C HIS A 73 9.30 2.26 8.83
N ILE A 74 9.27 1.56 7.69
CA ILE A 74 8.12 0.72 7.30
C ILE A 74 7.79 -0.34 8.37
N ASN A 75 8.83 -0.93 8.98
CA ASN A 75 8.63 -1.99 9.95
C ASN A 75 8.41 -1.51 11.38
N SER A 76 8.64 -0.23 11.72
CA SER A 76 8.68 0.22 13.11
C SER A 76 7.32 0.02 13.79
N LEU A 77 6.25 0.54 13.18
CA LEU A 77 4.90 0.46 13.71
C LEU A 77 4.43 -0.99 13.80
N SER A 78 4.59 -1.79 12.73
CA SER A 78 4.25 -3.22 12.77
C SER A 78 5.03 -4.02 13.81
N ASN A 79 6.30 -3.67 14.06
CA ASN A 79 7.09 -4.35 15.08
C ASN A 79 6.62 -3.99 16.49
N PHE A 80 6.34 -2.73 16.75
CA PHE A 80 5.77 -2.26 18.01
C PHE A 80 4.42 -2.95 18.30
N LEU A 81 3.52 -3.00 17.32
CA LEU A 81 2.18 -3.57 17.49
C LEU A 81 2.16 -5.07 17.84
N LYS A 82 3.21 -5.83 17.47
CA LYS A 82 3.24 -7.30 17.67
C LYS A 82 4.12 -7.76 18.85
N HIS A 83 4.92 -6.87 19.44
CA HIS A 83 5.91 -7.21 20.46
C HIS A 83 5.62 -6.52 21.79
N ALA A 84 4.48 -6.83 22.40
CA ALA A 84 4.14 -6.34 23.75
C ALA A 84 4.99 -6.99 24.86
N ASP A 85 5.81 -7.99 24.52
CA ASP A 85 6.78 -8.61 25.43
C ASP A 85 7.97 -7.69 25.73
N ASN A 86 8.26 -6.74 24.83
CA ASN A 86 9.24 -5.69 25.03
C ASN A 86 8.49 -4.36 25.19
N ASP A 87 8.77 -3.64 26.27
CA ASP A 87 8.25 -2.28 26.49
C ASP A 87 6.70 -2.13 26.39
N PRO A 88 5.92 -2.90 27.19
CA PRO A 88 4.46 -3.09 27.02
C PRO A 88 3.61 -1.82 27.13
N TYR A 89 4.15 -0.74 27.69
CA TYR A 89 3.47 0.54 27.91
C TYR A 89 4.19 1.71 27.25
N GLU A 90 5.18 1.44 26.40
CA GLU A 90 5.84 2.47 25.61
C GLU A 90 4.85 3.07 24.60
N ILE A 91 5.04 4.36 24.30
CA ILE A 91 4.32 5.05 23.23
C ILE A 91 5.24 5.09 22.03
N HIS A 92 4.83 4.46 20.93
CA HIS A 92 5.58 4.50 19.68
C HIS A 92 5.68 5.93 19.13
N ASP A 93 6.82 6.25 18.54
CA ASP A 93 7.04 7.53 17.85
C ASP A 93 5.90 7.83 16.84
N PRO A 94 5.46 9.09 16.68
CA PRO A 94 4.42 9.41 15.71
C PRO A 94 4.78 8.97 14.29
N VAL A 95 3.87 8.23 13.65
CA VAL A 95 3.95 7.86 12.22
C VAL A 95 2.70 8.39 11.53
N GLY A 96 2.89 9.07 10.41
CA GLY A 96 1.77 9.53 9.58
C GLY A 96 0.99 8.35 9.00
N GLU A 97 -0.33 8.49 8.92
CA GLU A 97 -1.19 7.43 8.37
C GLU A 97 -0.91 7.13 6.89
N GLU A 98 -0.23 8.04 6.19
CA GLU A 98 0.24 7.90 4.80
C GLU A 98 1.21 6.72 4.62
N ILE A 99 1.82 6.22 5.71
CA ILE A 99 2.61 4.98 5.65
C ILE A 99 1.78 3.81 5.13
N ASN A 100 0.47 3.80 5.40
CA ASN A 100 -0.44 2.76 4.94
C ASN A 100 -0.58 2.78 3.41
N ASP A 101 -0.59 3.95 2.79
CA ASP A 101 -0.68 4.11 1.34
C ASP A 101 0.55 3.48 0.68
N VAL A 102 1.73 3.78 1.21
CA VAL A 102 3.02 3.27 0.70
C VAL A 102 3.09 1.75 0.86
N VAL A 103 2.74 1.22 2.04
CA VAL A 103 2.78 -0.22 2.31
C VAL A 103 1.78 -0.98 1.42
N LEU A 104 0.56 -0.46 1.26
CA LEU A 104 -0.44 -1.07 0.39
C LEU A 104 -0.04 -0.99 -1.08
N LEU A 105 0.53 0.11 -1.53
CA LEU A 105 1.05 0.25 -2.89
C LEU A 105 2.14 -0.80 -3.16
N LEU A 106 3.12 -0.92 -2.25
CA LEU A 106 4.15 -1.96 -2.36
C LEU A 106 3.54 -3.37 -2.38
N ALA A 107 2.58 -3.65 -1.50
CA ALA A 107 1.90 -4.94 -1.49
C ALA A 107 1.21 -5.24 -2.84
N CYS A 108 0.57 -4.26 -3.46
CA CYS A 108 -0.02 -4.41 -4.80
C CYS A 108 1.03 -4.71 -5.87
N GLN A 109 2.19 -4.06 -5.81
CA GLN A 109 3.28 -4.30 -6.78
C GLN A 109 3.90 -5.68 -6.62
N TYR A 110 4.20 -6.13 -5.40
CA TYR A 110 4.66 -7.51 -5.18
C TYR A 110 3.61 -8.55 -5.57
N TYR A 111 2.32 -8.25 -5.43
CA TYR A 111 1.27 -9.13 -5.92
C TYR A 111 1.34 -9.29 -7.45
N GLN A 112 1.61 -8.21 -8.18
CA GLN A 112 1.79 -8.22 -9.62
C GLN A 112 3.09 -8.91 -10.04
N ASP A 113 4.20 -8.69 -9.33
CA ASP A 113 5.49 -9.35 -9.60
C ASP A 113 5.39 -10.88 -9.51
N LEU A 114 4.47 -11.40 -8.69
CA LEU A 114 4.17 -12.83 -8.59
C LEU A 114 3.28 -13.34 -9.73
N GLY A 115 2.93 -12.51 -10.72
CA GLY A 115 2.14 -12.86 -11.89
C GLY A 115 0.62 -12.74 -11.73
N TYR A 116 0.14 -12.18 -10.62
CA TYR A 116 -1.30 -12.00 -10.39
C TYR A 116 -1.81 -10.68 -10.95
N GLN A 117 -3.10 -10.68 -11.33
CA GLN A 117 -3.80 -9.48 -11.79
C GLN A 117 -4.36 -8.69 -10.61
N HIS A 118 -4.28 -7.36 -10.67
CA HIS A 118 -4.85 -6.48 -9.66
C HIS A 118 -6.37 -6.62 -9.57
N THR A 119 -6.88 -6.48 -8.34
CA THR A 119 -8.32 -6.32 -8.08
C THR A 119 -8.74 -4.88 -8.31
N HIS A 120 -10.05 -4.62 -8.34
CA HIS A 120 -10.58 -3.25 -8.41
C HIS A 120 -10.07 -2.38 -7.26
N GLU A 121 -9.94 -2.94 -6.05
CA GLU A 121 -9.34 -2.28 -4.89
C GLU A 121 -7.90 -1.84 -5.17
N MET A 122 -7.05 -2.78 -5.62
CA MET A 122 -5.65 -2.52 -5.91
C MET A 122 -5.48 -1.49 -7.01
N SER A 123 -6.18 -1.64 -8.13
CA SER A 123 -6.12 -0.68 -9.24
C SER A 123 -6.58 0.71 -8.81
N THR A 124 -7.65 0.80 -8.00
CA THR A 124 -8.12 2.09 -7.46
C THR A 124 -7.06 2.73 -6.58
N LEU A 125 -6.45 1.98 -5.66
CA LEU A 125 -5.37 2.47 -4.81
C LEU A 125 -4.19 2.98 -5.64
N ILE A 126 -3.75 2.22 -6.64
CA ILE A 126 -2.63 2.60 -7.50
C ILE A 126 -2.93 3.92 -8.22
N THR A 127 -4.10 4.04 -8.86
CA THR A 127 -4.50 5.28 -9.53
C THR A 127 -4.59 6.45 -8.55
N TRP A 128 -5.17 6.23 -7.37
CA TRP A 128 -5.28 7.27 -6.35
C TRP A 128 -3.90 7.71 -5.83
N CYS A 129 -2.97 6.78 -5.61
CA CYS A 129 -1.58 7.10 -5.24
C CYS A 129 -0.85 7.86 -6.35
N MET A 130 -1.07 7.51 -7.62
CA MET A 130 -0.48 8.25 -8.75
C MET A 130 -0.93 9.71 -8.81
N VAL A 131 -2.18 9.98 -8.43
CA VAL A 131 -2.72 11.36 -8.34
C VAL A 131 -2.11 12.11 -7.16
N LEU A 132 -1.97 11.46 -6.01
CA LEU A 132 -1.48 12.11 -4.79
C LEU A 132 0.05 12.30 -4.76
N TYR A 133 0.79 11.38 -5.37
CA TYR A 133 2.25 11.34 -5.36
C TYR A 133 2.83 11.24 -6.77
N PRO A 134 2.53 12.20 -7.66
CA PRO A 134 2.96 12.15 -9.06
C PRO A 134 4.47 12.28 -9.24
N GLU A 135 5.21 12.72 -8.23
CA GLU A 135 6.67 12.66 -8.19
C GLU A 135 7.23 11.24 -8.34
N PHE A 136 6.41 10.21 -8.07
CA PHE A 136 6.77 8.82 -8.31
C PHE A 136 6.39 8.31 -9.72
N LEU A 137 5.76 9.15 -10.56
CA LEU A 137 5.56 8.82 -11.97
C LEU A 137 6.89 8.91 -12.73
N LEU A 138 7.24 7.84 -13.43
CA LEU A 138 8.43 7.82 -14.27
C LEU A 138 8.27 8.77 -15.47
N PRO A 139 9.36 9.34 -16.01
CA PRO A 139 9.30 10.24 -17.17
C PRO A 139 8.60 9.64 -18.40
N ASP A 140 8.69 8.32 -18.58
CA ASP A 140 8.11 7.58 -19.71
C ASP A 140 6.66 7.12 -19.47
N THR A 141 6.01 7.63 -18.42
CA THR A 141 4.60 7.36 -18.14
C THR A 141 3.72 7.85 -19.31
N ASN A 142 2.69 7.07 -19.66
CA ASN A 142 1.74 7.41 -20.73
C ASN A 142 1.28 8.89 -20.62
N PRO A 143 1.40 9.70 -21.69
CA PRO A 143 0.99 11.11 -21.69
C PRO A 143 -0.45 11.35 -21.25
N GLN A 144 -1.40 10.48 -21.62
CA GLN A 144 -2.81 10.60 -21.22
C GLN A 144 -2.99 10.36 -19.71
N LEU A 145 -2.25 9.40 -19.16
CA LEU A 145 -2.23 9.14 -17.72
C LEU A 145 -1.64 10.34 -16.97
N ARG A 146 -0.60 10.95 -17.53
CA ARG A 146 0.02 12.15 -16.97
C ARG A 146 -0.93 13.35 -16.98
N GLU A 147 -1.60 13.62 -18.10
CA GLU A 147 -2.61 14.69 -18.21
C GLU A 147 -3.77 14.46 -17.23
N MET A 148 -4.24 13.22 -17.07
CA MET A 148 -5.28 12.88 -16.10
C MET A 148 -4.84 13.15 -14.66
N VAL A 149 -3.60 12.81 -14.31
CA VAL A 149 -3.02 13.08 -12.99
C VAL A 149 -2.84 14.57 -12.75
N GLU A 150 -2.34 15.32 -13.73
CA GLU A 150 -2.18 16.78 -13.66
C GLU A 150 -3.55 17.49 -13.55
N ALA A 151 -4.59 16.99 -14.20
CA ALA A 151 -5.95 17.54 -14.08
C ALA A 151 -6.56 17.37 -12.67
N LEU A 152 -6.04 16.42 -11.88
CA LEU A 152 -6.47 16.15 -10.50
C LEU A 152 -5.56 16.84 -9.46
N ASP A 153 -4.75 17.82 -9.87
CA ASP A 153 -3.82 18.56 -9.00
C ASP A 153 -4.49 19.12 -7.73
N ALA A 154 -5.71 19.63 -7.87
CA ALA A 154 -6.47 20.19 -6.74
C ALA A 154 -6.68 19.18 -5.59
N ASP A 155 -6.75 17.88 -5.89
CA ASP A 155 -6.98 16.84 -4.89
C ASP A 155 -5.75 16.62 -3.99
N ARG A 156 -4.54 17.01 -4.44
CA ARG A 156 -3.28 16.87 -3.66
C ARG A 156 -3.24 17.75 -2.42
N ASN A 157 -3.93 18.87 -2.44
CA ASN A 157 -3.95 19.83 -1.33
C ASN A 157 -5.15 19.65 -0.39
N LEU A 158 -6.02 18.68 -0.68
CA LEU A 158 -7.17 18.41 0.17
C LEU A 158 -6.75 17.87 1.55
N PRO A 159 -7.55 18.13 2.60
CA PRO A 159 -7.41 17.43 3.87
C PRO A 159 -7.44 15.91 3.68
N ARG A 160 -6.68 15.18 4.49
CA ARG A 160 -6.55 13.72 4.38
C ARG A 160 -7.89 12.98 4.32
N LYS A 161 -8.83 13.37 5.17
CA LYS A 161 -10.21 12.83 5.17
C LYS A 161 -10.91 12.96 3.81
N GLU A 162 -10.71 14.08 3.12
CA GLU A 162 -11.30 14.33 1.81
C GLU A 162 -10.59 13.53 0.71
N LYS A 163 -9.26 13.40 0.79
CA LYS A 163 -8.50 12.51 -0.11
C LYS A 163 -9.00 11.06 -0.02
N LEU A 164 -9.22 10.55 1.18
CA LEU A 164 -9.75 9.20 1.41
C LEU A 164 -11.18 9.06 0.86
N ALA A 165 -12.04 10.07 1.09
CA ALA A 165 -13.40 10.08 0.55
C ALA A 165 -13.43 10.07 -1.00
N ARG A 166 -12.49 10.76 -1.66
CA ARG A 166 -12.30 10.67 -3.11
C ARG A 166 -11.88 9.27 -3.55
N GLY A 167 -10.94 8.66 -2.84
CA GLY A 167 -10.55 7.25 -3.07
C GLY A 167 -11.74 6.29 -2.96
N LEU A 168 -12.63 6.51 -1.99
CA LEU A 168 -13.86 5.72 -1.84
C LEU A 168 -14.82 5.91 -3.03
N GLN A 169 -15.00 7.15 -3.52
CA GLN A 169 -15.83 7.43 -4.70
C GLN A 169 -15.29 6.72 -5.95
N LEU A 170 -13.96 6.73 -6.14
CA LEU A 170 -13.31 6.00 -7.23
C LEU A 170 -13.55 4.49 -7.10
N LEU A 171 -13.38 3.93 -5.90
CA LEU A 171 -13.59 2.49 -5.66
C LEU A 171 -15.04 2.07 -5.92
N CYS A 172 -16.01 2.87 -5.49
CA CYS A 172 -17.42 2.63 -5.76
C CYS A 172 -17.75 2.65 -7.26
N SER A 173 -17.07 3.50 -8.02
CA SER A 173 -17.25 3.59 -9.47
C SER A 173 -16.63 2.39 -10.19
N ALA A 174 -15.41 2.01 -9.82
CA ALA A 174 -14.70 0.87 -10.40
C ALA A 174 -15.45 -0.45 -10.23
N ARG A 175 -16.12 -0.67 -9.09
CA ARG A 175 -16.92 -1.89 -8.84
C ARG A 175 -18.23 -1.99 -9.64
N ARG A 176 -18.67 -0.92 -10.29
CA ARG A 176 -19.92 -0.88 -11.07
C ARG A 176 -19.70 -1.11 -12.57
N MET A 177 -18.45 -1.09 -13.02
CA MET A 177 -18.04 -1.40 -14.40
C MET A 177 -17.86 -2.91 -14.56
#